data_AF-A0A7Z9WRS3-F1
#
_entry.id   AF-A0A7Z9WRS3-F1
#
_cell.length_a   1.000
_cell.length_b   1.000
_cell.length_c   1.000
_cell.angle_alpha   90.00
_cell.angle_beta   90.00
_cell.angle_gamma   90.00
#
_symmetry.space_group_name_H-M   'P 1'
#
loop_
_entity.id
_entity.type
_entity.pdbx_description
1 polymer ?
#
loop_
_entity_poly.entity_id
_entity_poly.type
_entity_poly.pdbx_seq_one_letter_code
_entity_poly.pdbx_strand_id
1 'polypeptide(L)'
;TQVLTEQTADGFAYRVDWRLRPFGSAGPLAVSFDAMLQYYEVHGRAWERYALIKARAMAGDVAAGEQLLTQLKPFVYRRYLDFSALASLRDLKVQIDQQVHQKGQQDNIKLGPGGIREVEFWVQAFQMVWGGRYPKLQTPSLYAALDAMAELGLVDKEAVASQRADYDFLRRVENHLQAYADEQTHELPHEPARQQALARSLGYDDYAALLAALNPVRQRVQAHFDALFRDEEAHGAPQWQRLWQEPSASDHPWAEALAAFRQQPLWRQLSAQAQDRLDEVMPLLLAELAEQGCEQAALTRLLDFVAAVARRSVYLLLLKSAPAARQELIRLLCASAWLAQMLTRH
;
A
#
# COMPACT_ATOMS: atom_id res chain seq x y z
N THR A 1 31.53 9.10 -1.20
CA THR A 1 31.01 8.00 -2.04
C THR A 1 31.98 7.58 -3.11
N GLN A 2 32.78 8.51 -3.68
CA GLN A 2 33.78 8.23 -4.72
C GLN A 2 34.63 6.98 -4.44
N VAL A 3 35.20 6.84 -3.23
CA VAL A 3 36.01 5.66 -2.85
C VAL A 3 35.30 4.32 -3.05
N LEU A 4 33.96 4.26 -2.94
CA LEU A 4 33.19 3.02 -3.11
C LEU A 4 32.85 2.75 -4.58
N THR A 5 32.66 3.79 -5.38
CA THR A 5 32.08 3.72 -6.72
C THR A 5 33.10 3.91 -7.84
N GLU A 6 34.28 4.43 -7.54
CA GLU A 6 35.33 4.71 -8.52
C GLU A 6 35.84 3.41 -9.15
N GLN A 7 35.90 3.38 -10.48
CA GLN A 7 36.44 2.27 -11.22
C GLN A 7 37.97 2.39 -11.23
N THR A 8 38.63 1.43 -10.60
CA THR A 8 40.09 1.28 -10.60
C THR A 8 40.51 0.08 -11.44
N ALA A 9 41.82 -0.21 -11.48
CA ALA A 9 42.33 -1.45 -12.07
C ALA A 9 41.77 -2.72 -11.38
N ASP A 10 41.40 -2.60 -10.11
CA ASP A 10 40.82 -3.69 -9.29
C ASP A 10 39.28 -3.73 -9.34
N GLY A 11 38.66 -2.90 -10.18
CA GLY A 11 37.21 -2.74 -10.23
C GLY A 11 36.68 -1.62 -9.33
N PHE A 12 35.44 -1.76 -8.88
CA PHE A 12 34.79 -0.88 -7.91
C PHE A 12 34.30 -1.71 -6.71
N ALA A 13 34.11 -1.11 -5.54
CA ALA A 13 33.65 -1.84 -4.36
C ALA A 13 32.13 -2.05 -4.37
N TYR A 14 31.35 -0.97 -4.44
CA TYR A 14 29.89 -1.02 -4.47
C TYR A 14 29.29 0.12 -5.28
N ARG A 15 28.20 -0.16 -5.99
CA ARG A 15 27.30 0.88 -6.50
C ARG A 15 26.52 1.46 -5.32
N VAL A 16 26.54 2.79 -5.17
CA VAL A 16 25.86 3.48 -4.06
C VAL A 16 24.68 4.29 -4.61
N ASP A 17 23.50 4.11 -4.03
CA ASP A 17 22.30 4.89 -4.33
C ASP A 17 21.86 5.70 -3.11
N TRP A 18 21.86 7.03 -3.25
CA TRP A 18 21.52 7.99 -2.19
C TRP A 18 20.14 8.64 -2.39
N ARG A 19 19.32 8.17 -3.34
CA ARG A 19 18.04 8.79 -3.72
C ARG A 19 16.96 8.70 -2.64
N LEU A 20 17.13 7.82 -1.64
CA LEU A 20 16.18 7.64 -0.53
C LEU A 20 16.37 8.65 0.62
N ARG A 21 17.37 9.54 0.56
CA ARG A 21 17.59 10.57 1.59
C ARG A 21 16.53 11.68 1.52
N PRO A 22 16.34 12.48 2.59
CA PRO A 22 15.46 13.65 2.59
C PRO A 22 15.67 14.55 1.35
N PHE A 23 14.56 14.96 0.73
CA PHE A 23 14.53 15.73 -0.52
C PHE A 23 15.11 15.02 -1.77
N GLY A 24 15.41 13.72 -1.68
CA GLY A 24 15.89 12.91 -2.79
C GLY A 24 17.13 13.51 -3.45
N SER A 25 17.26 13.37 -4.78
CA SER A 25 18.42 13.87 -5.53
C SER A 25 18.71 15.36 -5.35
N ALA A 26 17.71 16.18 -5.06
CA ALA A 26 17.85 17.63 -4.86
C ALA A 26 18.32 18.02 -3.44
N GLY A 27 18.27 17.09 -2.48
CA GLY A 27 18.70 17.33 -1.11
C GLY A 27 20.22 17.31 -0.92
N PRO A 28 20.71 17.86 0.20
CA PRO A 28 22.11 17.72 0.59
C PRO A 28 22.48 16.24 0.76
N LEU A 29 23.76 15.89 0.56
CA LEU A 29 24.23 14.51 0.70
C LEU A 29 24.19 14.00 2.14
N ALA A 30 24.39 14.90 3.11
CA ALA A 30 24.28 14.63 4.53
C ALA A 30 23.38 15.68 5.18
N VAL A 31 22.58 15.26 6.14
CA VAL A 31 21.69 16.11 6.93
C VAL A 31 22.01 15.90 8.41
N SER A 32 21.86 16.95 9.21
CA SER A 32 21.92 16.81 10.67
C SER A 32 20.72 15.99 11.18
N PHE A 33 20.83 15.46 12.39
CA PHE A 33 19.74 14.71 13.03
C PHE A 33 18.49 15.57 13.16
N ASP A 34 18.62 16.82 13.64
CA ASP A 34 17.50 17.75 13.77
C ASP A 34 16.81 18.02 12.42
N ALA A 35 17.59 18.23 11.36
CA ALA A 35 17.03 18.46 10.02
C ALA A 35 16.30 17.21 9.48
N MET A 36 16.80 16.01 9.78
CA MET A 36 16.14 14.77 9.39
C MET A 36 14.82 14.56 10.14
N LEU A 37 14.80 14.81 11.46
CA LEU A 37 13.59 14.74 12.28
C LEU A 37 12.53 15.74 11.79
N GLN A 38 12.93 16.99 11.59
CA GLN A 38 12.04 18.04 11.07
C GLN A 38 11.49 17.69 9.68
N TYR A 39 12.31 17.11 8.80
CA TYR A 39 11.86 16.67 7.49
C TYR A 39 10.74 15.63 7.59
N TYR A 40 10.92 14.58 8.38
CA TYR A 40 9.91 13.52 8.49
C TYR A 40 8.67 13.96 9.25
N GLU A 41 8.79 14.94 10.16
CA GLU A 41 7.64 15.56 10.82
C GLU A 41 6.77 16.36 9.85
N VAL A 42 7.39 17.20 9.01
CA VAL A 42 6.67 18.17 8.16
C VAL A 42 6.35 17.63 6.76
N HIS A 43 7.28 16.89 6.15
CA HIS A 43 7.24 16.51 4.75
C HIS A 43 7.15 14.99 4.51
N GLY A 44 7.28 14.19 5.57
CA GLY A 44 7.39 12.74 5.47
C GLY A 44 6.18 12.07 4.83
N ARG A 45 6.42 11.32 3.75
CA ARG A 45 5.42 10.65 2.93
C ARG A 45 5.21 9.20 3.34
N ALA A 46 4.10 8.61 2.92
CA ALA A 46 3.76 7.22 3.25
C ALA A 46 4.78 6.20 2.74
N TRP A 47 5.27 6.36 1.50
CA TRP A 47 6.31 5.49 0.94
C TRP A 47 7.65 5.59 1.70
N GLU A 48 7.94 6.73 2.34
CA GLU A 48 9.16 6.90 3.13
C GLU A 48 9.08 6.13 4.44
N ARG A 49 7.88 6.02 5.04
CA ARG A 49 7.65 5.14 6.19
C ARG A 49 7.97 3.69 5.83
N TYR A 50 7.49 3.25 4.66
CA TYR A 50 7.78 1.93 4.13
C TYR A 50 9.30 1.69 3.94
N ALA A 51 10.01 2.66 3.36
CA ALA A 51 11.46 2.57 3.18
C ALA A 51 12.23 2.53 4.52
N LEU A 52 11.84 3.37 5.48
CA LEU A 52 12.52 3.49 6.78
C LEU A 52 12.39 2.24 7.67
N ILE A 53 11.42 1.35 7.43
CA ILE A 53 11.34 0.07 8.14
C ILE A 53 12.65 -0.73 8.01
N LYS A 54 13.34 -0.60 6.87
CA LYS A 54 14.59 -1.32 6.58
C LYS A 54 15.86 -0.56 7.02
N ALA A 55 15.71 0.66 7.53
CA ALA A 55 16.85 1.49 7.91
C ALA A 55 17.58 0.90 9.14
N ARG A 56 18.91 0.96 9.12
CA ARG A 56 19.80 0.57 10.22
C ARG A 56 21.09 1.38 10.18
N ALA A 57 21.69 1.68 11.33
CA ALA A 57 22.98 2.35 11.37
C ALA A 57 24.10 1.34 11.02
N MET A 58 25.06 1.77 10.18
CA MET A 58 26.08 0.88 9.61
C MET A 58 27.52 1.28 9.88
N ALA A 59 27.79 2.59 9.98
CA ALA A 59 29.14 3.13 10.10
C ALA A 59 29.10 4.48 10.84
N GLY A 60 30.26 4.93 11.30
CA GLY A 60 30.38 6.13 12.13
C GLY A 60 29.95 5.84 13.57
N ASP A 61 29.28 6.81 14.20
CA ASP A 61 28.67 6.61 15.52
C ASP A 61 27.34 5.84 15.37
N VAL A 62 27.45 4.50 15.42
CA VAL A 62 26.32 3.59 15.28
C VAL A 62 25.30 3.79 16.41
N ALA A 63 25.75 4.09 17.63
CA ALA A 63 24.86 4.30 18.76
C ALA A 63 23.99 5.56 18.55
N ALA A 64 24.60 6.66 18.11
CA ALA A 64 23.88 7.88 17.75
C ALA A 64 22.90 7.66 16.57
N GLY A 65 23.30 6.88 15.57
CA GLY A 65 22.43 6.51 14.45
C GLY A 65 21.20 5.68 14.88
N GLU A 66 21.38 4.70 15.76
CA GLU A 66 20.27 3.91 16.32
C GLU A 66 19.35 4.75 17.23
N GLN A 67 19.89 5.75 17.93
CA GLN A 67 19.09 6.73 18.68
C GLN A 67 18.21 7.57 17.74
N LEU A 68 18.74 8.05 16.62
CA LEU A 68 17.95 8.75 15.60
C LEU A 68 16.83 7.86 15.05
N LEU A 69 17.14 6.61 14.68
CA LEU A 69 16.12 5.66 14.19
C LEU A 69 15.03 5.39 15.24
N THR A 70 15.41 5.36 16.52
CA THR A 70 14.46 5.24 17.63
C THR A 70 13.52 6.45 17.70
N GLN A 71 14.05 7.67 17.50
CA GLN A 71 13.24 8.89 17.45
C GLN A 71 12.32 8.95 16.21
N LEU A 72 12.70 8.28 15.11
CA LEU A 72 11.87 8.17 13.91
C LEU A 72 10.78 7.08 13.99
N LYS A 73 10.81 6.19 14.99
CA LYS A 73 9.80 5.14 15.16
C LYS A 73 8.35 5.66 15.17
N PRO A 74 7.98 6.78 15.82
CA PRO A 74 6.61 7.30 15.76
C PRO A 74 6.19 7.73 14.34
N PHE A 75 7.14 8.17 13.52
CA PHE A 75 6.90 8.43 12.10
C PHE A 75 6.72 7.12 11.32
N VAL A 76 7.53 6.09 11.56
CA VAL A 76 7.41 4.82 10.82
C VAL A 76 6.16 4.03 11.25
N TYR A 77 5.96 3.87 12.56
CA TYR A 77 4.96 3.03 13.20
C TYR A 77 3.93 3.89 13.94
N ARG A 78 2.85 4.27 13.25
CA ARG A 78 1.79 5.09 13.86
C ARG A 78 1.09 4.31 14.97
N ARG A 79 0.97 4.93 16.15
CA ARG A 79 0.22 4.35 17.28
C ARG A 79 -1.27 4.22 16.99
N TYR A 80 -1.83 5.19 16.27
CA TYR A 80 -3.20 5.18 15.79
C TYR A 80 -3.18 5.06 14.27
N LEU A 81 -3.74 3.96 13.77
CA LEU A 81 -3.95 3.80 12.35
C LEU A 81 -5.25 4.51 12.00
N ASP A 82 -5.13 5.67 11.37
CA ASP A 82 -6.26 6.36 10.78
C ASP A 82 -6.50 5.84 9.36
N PHE A 83 -7.68 6.10 8.83
CA PHE A 83 -8.03 5.64 7.49
C PHE A 83 -7.12 6.22 6.40
N SER A 84 -6.46 7.36 6.67
CA SER A 84 -5.48 7.93 5.74
C SER A 84 -4.23 7.05 5.60
N ALA A 85 -3.80 6.37 6.68
CA ALA A 85 -2.70 5.41 6.65
C ALA A 85 -3.05 4.16 5.82
N LEU A 86 -4.26 3.62 5.97
CA LEU A 86 -4.73 2.48 5.18
C LEU A 86 -4.87 2.84 3.70
N ALA A 87 -5.45 4.00 3.38
CA ALA A 87 -5.53 4.49 2.01
C ALA A 87 -4.13 4.63 1.38
N SER A 88 -3.17 5.18 2.14
CA SER A 88 -1.79 5.31 1.66
C SER A 88 -1.12 3.96 1.38
N LEU A 89 -1.42 2.92 2.17
CA LEU A 89 -0.95 1.56 1.91
C LEU A 89 -1.56 0.97 0.63
N ARG A 90 -2.85 1.25 0.35
CA ARG A 90 -3.49 0.86 -0.92
C ARG A 90 -2.86 1.57 -2.11
N ASP A 91 -2.61 2.87 -1.99
CA ASP A 91 -1.94 3.63 -3.05
C ASP A 91 -0.56 3.03 -3.37
N LEU A 92 0.19 2.58 -2.35
CA LEU A 92 1.45 1.87 -2.54
C LEU A 92 1.26 0.52 -3.24
N LYS A 93 0.24 -0.26 -2.86
CA LYS A 93 -0.10 -1.53 -3.53
C LYS A 93 -0.38 -1.30 -5.01
N VAL A 94 -1.24 -0.32 -5.32
CA VAL A 94 -1.61 0.06 -6.69
C VAL A 94 -0.39 0.51 -7.49
N GLN A 95 0.51 1.31 -6.91
CA GLN A 95 1.75 1.72 -7.56
C GLN A 95 2.66 0.52 -7.89
N ILE A 96 2.76 -0.45 -6.97
CA ILE A 96 3.49 -1.70 -7.20
C ILE A 96 2.88 -2.46 -8.38
N ASP A 97 1.56 -2.65 -8.39
CA ASP A 97 0.80 -3.34 -9.45
C ASP A 97 0.96 -2.68 -10.82
N GLN A 98 0.81 -1.35 -10.88
CA GLN A 98 0.92 -0.58 -12.14
C GLN A 98 2.33 -0.63 -12.72
N GLN A 99 3.36 -0.60 -11.87
CA GLN A 99 4.75 -0.66 -12.32
C GLN A 99 5.07 -1.98 -13.02
N VAL A 100 4.42 -3.08 -12.60
CA VAL A 100 4.55 -4.39 -13.24
C VAL A 100 4.01 -4.36 -14.68
N HIS A 101 2.80 -3.83 -14.83
CA HIS A 101 2.08 -3.81 -16.11
C HIS A 101 2.74 -2.90 -17.16
N GLN A 102 3.20 -1.72 -16.76
CA GLN A 102 3.78 -0.74 -17.68
C GLN A 102 5.11 -1.17 -18.27
N LYS A 103 5.86 -2.05 -17.59
CA LYS A 103 7.22 -2.43 -17.98
C LYS A 103 7.33 -3.83 -18.61
N GLY A 104 6.21 -4.54 -18.80
CA GLY A 104 6.24 -5.90 -19.35
C GLY A 104 7.06 -6.87 -18.49
N GLN A 105 7.16 -6.63 -17.19
CA GLN A 105 8.09 -7.30 -16.27
C GLN A 105 7.63 -8.70 -15.85
N GLN A 106 6.92 -9.45 -16.70
CA GLN A 106 6.41 -10.77 -16.37
C GLN A 106 7.54 -11.75 -16.04
N ASP A 107 8.69 -11.62 -16.69
CA ASP A 107 9.86 -12.46 -16.45
C ASP A 107 10.83 -11.88 -15.41
N ASN A 108 10.40 -10.89 -14.63
CA ASN A 108 11.22 -10.29 -13.57
C ASN A 108 10.94 -10.93 -12.21
N ILE A 109 11.95 -11.55 -11.58
CA ILE A 109 11.81 -12.28 -10.32
C ILE A 109 11.50 -11.38 -9.10
N LYS A 110 11.81 -10.08 -9.21
CA LYS A 110 11.65 -9.12 -8.12
C LYS A 110 10.43 -8.25 -8.28
N LEU A 111 10.25 -7.69 -9.48
CA LEU A 111 9.23 -6.71 -9.79
C LEU A 111 8.02 -7.30 -10.50
N GLY A 112 8.15 -8.50 -11.09
CA GLY A 112 7.05 -9.18 -11.76
C GLY A 112 6.00 -9.72 -10.78
N PRO A 113 4.86 -10.21 -11.31
CA PRO A 113 3.79 -10.80 -10.49
C PRO A 113 4.33 -11.93 -9.62
N GLY A 114 3.98 -11.94 -8.33
CA GLY A 114 4.47 -12.94 -7.37
C GLY A 114 5.95 -12.84 -7.04
N GLY A 115 6.56 -11.67 -7.24
CA GLY A 115 7.98 -11.44 -7.08
C GLY A 115 8.42 -11.12 -5.64
N ILE A 116 9.74 -11.01 -5.44
CA ILE A 116 10.36 -10.70 -4.14
C ILE A 116 9.75 -9.45 -3.49
N ARG A 117 9.47 -8.41 -4.29
CA ARG A 117 8.93 -7.14 -3.79
C ARG A 117 7.52 -7.30 -3.21
N GLU A 118 6.71 -8.21 -3.74
CA GLU A 118 5.36 -8.44 -3.21
C GLU A 118 5.40 -9.13 -1.85
N VAL A 119 6.35 -10.05 -1.63
CA VAL A 119 6.58 -10.63 -0.30
C VAL A 119 7.04 -9.56 0.70
N GLU A 120 7.99 -8.72 0.30
CA GLU A 120 8.47 -7.60 1.12
C GLU A 120 7.33 -6.65 1.47
N PHE A 121 6.52 -6.29 0.47
CA PHE A 121 5.37 -5.43 0.67
C PHE A 121 4.36 -6.06 1.61
N TRP A 122 4.07 -7.35 1.45
CA TRP A 122 3.12 -8.05 2.29
C TRP A 122 3.54 -8.00 3.76
N VAL A 123 4.79 -8.36 4.08
CA VAL A 123 5.30 -8.28 5.46
C VAL A 123 5.30 -6.85 5.98
N GLN A 124 5.80 -5.89 5.21
CA GLN A 124 5.91 -4.49 5.64
C GLN A 124 4.54 -3.82 5.81
N ALA A 125 3.52 -4.23 5.05
CA ALA A 125 2.14 -3.77 5.24
C ALA A 125 1.64 -4.16 6.64
N PHE A 126 1.86 -5.40 7.09
CA PHE A 126 1.55 -5.78 8.47
C PHE A 126 2.34 -4.96 9.49
N GLN A 127 3.62 -4.69 9.25
CA GLN A 127 4.44 -3.85 10.13
C GLN A 127 3.91 -2.41 10.20
N MET A 128 3.43 -1.83 9.10
CA MET A 128 2.84 -0.50 9.07
C MET A 128 1.49 -0.43 9.77
N VAL A 129 0.64 -1.45 9.60
CA VAL A 129 -0.69 -1.53 10.22
C VAL A 129 -0.58 -1.79 11.73
N TRP A 130 0.30 -2.72 12.13
CA TRP A 130 0.30 -3.26 13.48
C TRP A 130 1.53 -2.89 14.31
N GLY A 131 2.61 -2.40 13.71
CA GLY A 131 3.87 -2.12 14.40
C GLY A 131 3.79 -1.00 15.44
N GLY A 132 2.81 -0.10 15.34
CA GLY A 132 2.55 0.89 16.38
C GLY A 132 1.93 0.31 17.65
N ARG A 133 1.24 -0.83 17.54
CA ARG A 133 0.62 -1.57 18.64
C ARG A 133 1.54 -2.68 19.18
N TYR A 134 2.27 -3.35 18.29
CA TYR A 134 3.11 -4.49 18.63
C TYR A 134 4.59 -4.19 18.32
N PRO A 135 5.39 -3.81 19.34
CA PRO A 135 6.81 -3.49 19.16
C PRO A 135 7.65 -4.62 18.53
N LYS A 136 7.23 -5.89 18.67
CA LYS A 136 7.89 -7.04 18.03
C LYS A 136 7.94 -6.93 16.49
N LEU A 137 7.00 -6.21 15.88
CA LEU A 137 6.98 -5.95 14.45
C LEU A 137 7.89 -4.78 14.03
N GLN A 138 8.50 -4.05 14.97
CA GLN A 138 9.39 -2.93 14.67
C GLN A 138 10.82 -3.40 14.39
N THR A 139 10.97 -4.23 13.36
CA THR A 139 12.24 -4.87 13.00
C THR A 139 12.54 -4.70 11.51
N PRO A 140 13.79 -4.45 11.11
CA PRO A 140 14.17 -4.42 9.70
C PRO A 140 14.24 -5.83 9.09
N SER A 141 14.27 -6.90 9.90
CA SER A 141 14.36 -8.28 9.42
C SER A 141 13.01 -8.81 8.98
N LEU A 142 12.93 -9.26 7.72
CA LEU A 142 11.72 -9.88 7.16
C LEU A 142 11.35 -11.15 7.93
N TYR A 143 12.34 -11.98 8.26
CA TYR A 143 12.12 -13.22 9.01
C TYR A 143 11.62 -12.97 10.43
N ALA A 144 12.21 -12.00 11.14
CA ALA A 144 11.76 -11.66 12.49
C ALA A 144 10.33 -11.08 12.49
N ALA A 145 9.98 -10.30 11.46
CA ALA A 145 8.62 -9.80 11.29
C ALA A 145 7.62 -10.94 11.01
N LEU A 146 7.97 -11.90 10.13
CA LEU A 146 7.18 -13.10 9.88
C LEU A 146 6.93 -13.92 11.16
N ASP A 147 7.97 -14.15 11.96
CA ASP A 147 7.86 -14.89 13.22
C ASP A 147 6.94 -14.15 14.21
N ALA A 148 7.10 -12.83 14.32
CA ALA A 148 6.23 -12.00 15.15
C ALA A 148 4.77 -12.01 14.67
N MET A 149 4.51 -12.02 13.36
CA MET A 149 3.16 -12.11 12.81
C MET A 149 2.46 -13.42 13.20
N ALA A 150 3.18 -14.55 13.14
CA ALA A 150 2.68 -15.85 13.57
C ALA A 150 2.45 -15.91 15.09
N GLU A 151 3.39 -15.41 15.90
CA GLU A 151 3.28 -15.38 17.36
C GLU A 151 2.09 -14.55 17.85
N LEU A 152 1.78 -13.45 17.15
CA LEU A 152 0.68 -12.55 17.47
C LEU A 152 -0.67 -13.01 16.92
N GLY A 153 -0.70 -14.10 16.15
CA GLY A 153 -1.92 -14.59 15.49
C GLY A 153 -2.48 -13.63 14.44
N LEU A 154 -1.63 -12.79 13.84
CA LEU A 154 -2.04 -11.86 12.77
C LEU A 154 -2.18 -12.57 11.43
N VAL A 155 -1.42 -13.65 11.25
CA VAL A 155 -1.46 -14.53 10.08
C VAL A 155 -1.27 -15.97 10.53
N ASP A 156 -1.94 -16.89 9.85
CA ASP A 156 -1.80 -18.32 10.07
C ASP A 156 -0.34 -18.79 9.91
N LYS A 157 0.07 -19.70 10.77
CA LYS A 157 1.45 -20.26 10.77
C LYS A 157 1.81 -20.90 9.44
N GLU A 158 0.85 -21.52 8.76
CA GLU A 158 1.02 -22.13 7.45
C GLU A 158 1.34 -21.07 6.38
N ALA A 159 0.59 -19.96 6.36
CA ALA A 159 0.85 -18.86 5.44
C ALA A 159 2.21 -18.19 5.71
N VAL A 160 2.61 -18.04 6.98
CA VAL A 160 3.95 -17.55 7.34
C VAL A 160 5.06 -18.50 6.85
N ALA A 161 4.88 -19.82 7.04
CA ALA A 161 5.82 -20.81 6.56
C ALA A 161 5.92 -20.81 5.02
N SER A 162 4.78 -20.71 4.32
CA SER A 162 4.75 -20.57 2.85
C SER A 162 5.52 -19.32 2.41
N GLN A 163 5.19 -18.15 2.96
CA GLN A 163 5.83 -16.89 2.57
C GLN A 163 7.34 -16.88 2.82
N ARG A 164 7.80 -17.53 3.90
CA ARG A 164 9.24 -17.70 4.16
C ARG A 164 9.90 -18.56 3.09
N ALA A 165 9.33 -19.74 2.80
CA ALA A 165 9.88 -20.66 1.80
C ALA A 165 9.86 -20.05 0.39
N ASP A 166 8.79 -19.34 0.06
CA ASP A 166 8.60 -18.63 -1.21
C ASP A 166 9.64 -17.50 -1.35
N TYR A 167 9.88 -16.71 -0.30
CA TYR A 167 10.93 -15.70 -0.28
C TYR A 167 12.32 -16.31 -0.49
N ASP A 168 12.65 -17.36 0.27
CA ASP A 168 13.96 -18.02 0.19
C ASP A 168 14.21 -18.58 -1.22
N PHE A 169 13.18 -19.17 -1.83
CA PHE A 169 13.27 -19.67 -3.20
C PHE A 169 13.51 -18.54 -4.21
N LEU A 170 12.73 -17.46 -4.14
CA LEU A 170 12.87 -16.31 -5.04
C LEU A 170 14.24 -15.63 -4.88
N ARG A 171 14.72 -15.43 -3.64
CA ARG A 171 16.06 -14.89 -3.37
C ARG A 171 17.16 -15.81 -3.89
N ARG A 172 16.99 -17.13 -3.80
CA ARG A 172 17.95 -18.09 -4.36
C ARG A 172 18.00 -18.00 -5.89
N VAL A 173 16.84 -17.93 -6.56
CA VAL A 173 16.79 -17.71 -8.02
C VAL A 173 17.47 -16.39 -8.41
N GLU A 174 17.15 -15.29 -7.72
CA GLU A 174 17.77 -13.97 -7.94
C GLU A 174 19.29 -14.02 -7.77
N ASN A 175 19.78 -14.58 -6.67
CA ASN A 175 21.21 -14.66 -6.40
C ASN A 175 21.95 -15.47 -7.49
N HIS A 176 21.37 -16.56 -7.97
CA HIS A 176 21.95 -17.36 -9.06
C HIS A 176 21.91 -16.66 -10.42
N LEU A 177 20.86 -15.88 -10.70
CA LEU A 177 20.80 -15.01 -11.88
C LEU A 177 21.94 -13.99 -11.87
N GLN A 178 22.16 -13.33 -10.73
CA GLN A 178 23.17 -12.29 -10.57
C GLN A 178 24.58 -12.87 -10.59
N ALA A 179 24.81 -14.01 -9.93
CA ALA A 179 26.11 -14.68 -9.87
C ALA A 179 26.64 -15.15 -11.24
N TYR A 180 25.78 -15.31 -12.24
CA TYR A 180 26.19 -15.73 -13.58
C TYR A 180 27.15 -14.73 -14.25
N ALA A 181 26.93 -13.43 -14.08
CA ALA A 181 27.71 -12.37 -14.71
C ALA A 181 28.16 -11.27 -13.72
N ASP A 182 27.93 -11.45 -12.42
CA ASP A 182 28.08 -10.41 -11.39
C ASP A 182 27.32 -9.12 -11.74
N GLU A 183 26.10 -9.29 -12.28
CA GLU A 183 25.25 -8.20 -12.73
C GLU A 183 24.01 -8.07 -11.85
N GLN A 184 23.56 -6.83 -11.61
CA GLN A 184 22.30 -6.54 -10.91
C GLN A 184 21.06 -6.79 -11.80
N THR A 185 20.97 -7.99 -12.37
CA THR A 185 19.81 -8.43 -13.14
C THR A 185 18.75 -9.07 -12.24
N HIS A 186 17.50 -8.92 -12.66
CA HIS A 186 16.34 -9.57 -12.05
C HIS A 186 15.47 -10.25 -13.12
N GLU A 187 15.89 -10.18 -14.39
CA GLU A 187 15.15 -10.73 -15.53
C GLU A 187 15.61 -12.17 -15.77
N LEU A 188 14.64 -13.07 -15.92
CA LEU A 188 14.90 -14.44 -16.31
C LEU A 188 15.51 -14.47 -17.73
N PRO A 189 16.48 -15.36 -17.99
CA PRO A 189 17.16 -15.40 -19.28
C PRO A 189 16.23 -15.92 -20.38
N HIS A 190 16.37 -15.36 -21.58
CA HIS A 190 15.71 -15.88 -22.80
C HIS A 190 16.62 -16.78 -23.64
N GLU A 191 17.94 -16.69 -23.43
CA GLU A 191 18.93 -17.51 -24.15
C GLU A 191 18.93 -18.95 -23.62
N PRO A 192 18.78 -19.99 -24.47
CA PRO A 192 18.70 -21.39 -24.03
C PRO A 192 19.90 -21.85 -23.19
N ALA A 193 21.11 -21.38 -23.53
CA ALA A 193 22.31 -21.71 -22.78
C ALA A 193 22.28 -21.15 -21.35
N ARG A 194 21.84 -19.90 -21.18
CA ARG A 194 21.71 -19.25 -19.85
C ARG A 194 20.57 -19.86 -19.05
N GLN A 195 19.45 -20.18 -19.68
CA GLN A 195 18.33 -20.89 -19.08
C GLN A 195 18.76 -22.24 -18.48
N GLN A 196 19.50 -23.03 -19.26
CA GLN A 196 20.02 -24.31 -18.81
C GLN A 196 21.07 -24.15 -17.69
N ALA A 197 21.93 -23.14 -17.77
CA ALA A 197 22.92 -22.85 -16.74
C ALA A 197 22.25 -22.47 -15.40
N LEU A 198 21.23 -21.61 -15.44
CA LEU A 198 20.44 -21.22 -14.28
C LEU A 198 19.78 -22.45 -13.64
N ALA A 199 19.07 -23.26 -14.43
CA ALA A 199 18.41 -24.48 -13.96
C ALA A 199 19.37 -25.42 -13.24
N ARG A 200 20.50 -25.77 -13.89
CA ARG A 200 21.50 -26.67 -13.31
C ARG A 200 22.13 -26.09 -12.05
N SER A 201 22.41 -24.79 -12.01
CA SER A 201 22.98 -24.14 -10.83
C SER A 201 22.04 -24.22 -9.62
N LEU A 202 20.73 -24.29 -9.85
CA LEU A 202 19.69 -24.44 -8.84
C LEU A 202 19.34 -25.91 -8.55
N GLY A 203 20.01 -26.87 -9.21
CA GLY A 203 19.80 -28.30 -9.03
C GLY A 203 18.62 -28.88 -9.81
N TYR A 204 18.16 -28.21 -10.87
CA TYR A 204 17.13 -28.71 -11.78
C TYR A 204 17.74 -29.28 -13.06
N ASP A 205 17.10 -30.31 -13.62
CA ASP A 205 17.56 -30.98 -14.85
C ASP A 205 17.56 -30.05 -16.06
N ASP A 206 16.50 -29.26 -16.21
CA ASP A 206 16.31 -28.30 -17.29
C ASP A 206 15.51 -27.07 -16.84
N TYR A 207 15.41 -26.08 -17.75
CA TYR A 207 14.70 -24.83 -17.48
C TYR A 207 13.19 -25.02 -17.31
N ALA A 208 12.60 -26.02 -17.96
CA ALA A 208 11.18 -26.32 -17.80
C ALA A 208 10.87 -26.82 -16.37
N ALA A 209 11.73 -27.68 -15.82
CA ALA A 209 11.66 -28.14 -14.44
C ALA A 209 11.82 -26.99 -13.42
N LEU A 210 12.74 -26.05 -13.70
CA LEU A 210 12.87 -24.84 -12.88
C LEU A 210 11.58 -24.00 -12.92
N LEU A 211 11.02 -23.75 -14.10
CA LEU A 211 9.77 -22.98 -14.24
C LEU A 211 8.58 -23.69 -13.57
N ALA A 212 8.53 -25.02 -13.64
CA ALA A 212 7.50 -25.82 -12.96
C ALA A 212 7.58 -25.69 -11.43
N ALA A 213 8.77 -25.43 -10.86
CA ALA A 213 8.93 -25.12 -9.44
C ALA A 213 8.69 -23.64 -9.11
N LEU A 214 9.10 -22.73 -10.00
CA LEU A 214 9.00 -21.28 -9.79
C LEU A 214 7.57 -20.74 -9.94
N ASN A 215 6.81 -21.20 -10.93
CA ASN A 215 5.49 -20.64 -11.21
C ASN A 215 4.50 -20.83 -10.03
N PRO A 216 4.44 -22.00 -9.36
CA PRO A 216 3.62 -22.15 -8.15
C PRO A 216 4.01 -21.22 -7.00
N VAL A 217 5.31 -20.96 -6.81
CA VAL A 217 5.81 -19.99 -5.82
C VAL A 217 5.25 -18.59 -6.13
N ARG A 218 5.40 -18.14 -7.39
CA ARG A 218 4.88 -16.83 -7.83
C ARG A 218 3.36 -16.73 -7.67
N GLN A 219 2.62 -17.79 -8.01
CA GLN A 219 1.17 -17.82 -7.86
C GLN A 219 0.73 -17.69 -6.39
N ARG A 220 1.40 -18.36 -5.45
CA ARG A 220 1.10 -18.24 -4.01
C ARG A 220 1.39 -16.84 -3.49
N VAL A 221 2.56 -16.28 -3.85
CA VAL A 221 2.94 -14.92 -3.45
C VAL A 221 1.93 -13.90 -3.97
N GLN A 222 1.56 -13.99 -5.26
CA GLN A 222 0.54 -13.13 -5.86
C GLN A 222 -0.80 -13.27 -5.14
N ALA A 223 -1.23 -14.50 -4.81
CA ALA A 223 -2.49 -14.72 -4.12
C ALA A 223 -2.51 -14.06 -2.73
N HIS A 224 -1.41 -14.13 -1.97
CA HIS A 224 -1.28 -13.41 -0.70
C HIS A 224 -1.27 -11.90 -0.88
N PHE A 225 -0.61 -11.41 -1.93
CA PHE A 225 -0.56 -9.99 -2.25
C PHE A 225 -1.93 -9.44 -2.68
N ASP A 226 -2.68 -10.18 -3.50
CA ASP A 226 -4.03 -9.82 -3.95
C ASP A 226 -5.07 -9.90 -2.83
N ALA A 227 -4.86 -10.79 -1.86
CA ALA A 227 -5.72 -10.90 -0.69
C ALA A 227 -5.57 -9.71 0.28
N LEU A 228 -4.45 -8.97 0.22
CA LEU A 228 -4.29 -7.76 1.04
C LEU A 228 -5.36 -6.73 0.67
N PHE A 229 -6.15 -6.32 1.67
CA PHE A 229 -7.18 -5.29 1.59
C PHE A 229 -8.43 -5.64 0.75
N ARG A 230 -8.57 -6.91 0.30
CA ARG A 230 -9.66 -7.34 -0.60
C ARG A 230 -11.06 -7.26 0.02
N ASP A 231 -11.17 -7.46 1.34
CA ASP A 231 -12.47 -7.41 2.06
C ASP A 231 -13.12 -6.02 2.09
N GLU A 232 -12.37 -4.95 1.82
CA GLU A 232 -12.92 -3.59 1.70
C GLU A 232 -13.33 -3.20 0.27
N GLU A 233 -12.77 -3.85 -0.77
CA GLU A 233 -13.03 -3.50 -2.18
C GLU A 233 -14.31 -4.14 -2.75
N ALA A 234 -14.80 -5.22 -2.12
CA ALA A 234 -15.91 -6.02 -2.63
C ALA A 234 -17.29 -5.31 -2.63
N HIS A 235 -17.40 -4.07 -2.17
CA HIS A 235 -18.65 -3.29 -2.23
C HIS A 235 -18.75 -2.44 -3.51
N GLY A 236 -18.05 -2.83 -4.58
CA GLY A 236 -18.18 -2.23 -5.90
C GLY A 236 -19.64 -2.26 -6.35
N ALA A 237 -20.27 -1.10 -6.33
CA ALA A 237 -21.67 -0.91 -6.62
C ALA A 237 -21.77 -0.18 -7.98
N PRO A 238 -21.44 -0.85 -9.12
CA PRO A 238 -21.14 -0.18 -10.40
C PRO A 238 -22.33 0.61 -10.95
N GLN A 239 -23.56 0.16 -10.67
CA GLN A 239 -24.78 0.91 -10.99
C GLN A 239 -24.87 2.25 -10.24
N TRP A 240 -24.48 2.27 -8.96
CA TRP A 240 -24.46 3.46 -8.11
C TRP A 240 -23.28 4.37 -8.44
N GLN A 241 -22.17 3.80 -8.90
CA GLN A 241 -21.05 4.55 -9.43
C GLN A 241 -21.43 5.32 -10.70
N ARG A 242 -22.10 4.67 -11.65
CA ARG A 242 -22.64 5.34 -12.84
C ARG A 242 -23.66 6.43 -12.47
N LEU A 243 -24.60 6.12 -11.56
CA LEU A 243 -25.58 7.11 -11.10
C LEU A 243 -24.91 8.33 -10.46
N TRP A 244 -23.85 8.13 -9.69
CA TRP A 244 -23.12 9.22 -9.04
C TRP A 244 -22.31 10.07 -10.03
N GLN A 245 -21.68 9.45 -11.02
CA GLN A 245 -20.83 10.12 -12.02
C GLN A 245 -21.64 10.84 -13.09
N GLU A 246 -22.71 10.20 -13.59
CA GLU A 246 -23.54 10.70 -14.69
C GLU A 246 -25.03 10.73 -14.29
N PRO A 247 -25.42 11.49 -13.25
CA PRO A 247 -26.79 11.49 -12.77
C PRO A 247 -27.80 11.95 -13.84
N SER A 248 -27.40 12.88 -14.73
CA SER A 248 -28.27 13.38 -15.81
C SER A 248 -28.59 12.35 -16.89
N ALA A 249 -27.84 11.25 -16.97
CA ALA A 249 -28.07 10.16 -17.92
C ALA A 249 -28.93 9.02 -17.32
N SER A 250 -29.41 9.17 -16.10
CA SER A 250 -30.16 8.16 -15.38
C SER A 250 -31.61 8.58 -15.12
N ASP A 251 -32.54 7.65 -15.31
CA ASP A 251 -33.95 7.81 -14.91
C ASP A 251 -34.19 7.51 -13.42
N HIS A 252 -33.14 7.32 -12.63
CA HIS A 252 -33.29 7.01 -11.20
C HIS A 252 -33.92 8.19 -10.45
N PRO A 253 -34.84 7.97 -9.49
CA PRO A 253 -35.49 9.05 -8.72
C PRO A 253 -34.52 10.00 -8.01
N TRP A 254 -33.29 9.53 -7.75
CA TRP A 254 -32.24 10.30 -7.07
C TRP A 254 -31.41 11.17 -8.01
N ALA A 255 -31.51 10.97 -9.32
CA ALA A 255 -30.69 11.64 -10.34
C ALA A 255 -30.68 13.18 -10.18
N GLU A 256 -31.86 13.78 -10.07
CA GLU A 256 -32.01 15.24 -9.99
C GLU A 256 -31.33 15.81 -8.72
N ALA A 257 -31.52 15.16 -7.57
CA ALA A 257 -30.91 15.58 -6.31
C ALA A 257 -29.38 15.47 -6.33
N LEU A 258 -28.84 14.39 -6.91
CA LEU A 258 -27.39 14.18 -7.05
C LEU A 258 -26.77 15.19 -8.01
N ALA A 259 -27.44 15.48 -9.13
CA ALA A 259 -27.01 16.51 -10.07
C ALA A 259 -26.99 17.91 -9.41
N ALA A 260 -28.03 18.25 -8.65
CA ALA A 260 -28.11 19.50 -7.91
C ALA A 260 -27.00 19.64 -6.86
N PHE A 261 -26.67 18.55 -6.15
CA PHE A 261 -25.59 18.53 -5.16
C PHE A 261 -24.22 18.89 -5.76
N ARG A 262 -23.86 18.30 -6.91
CA ARG A 262 -22.58 18.61 -7.61
C ARG A 262 -22.51 20.06 -8.09
N GLN A 263 -23.65 20.73 -8.29
CA GLN A 263 -23.70 22.14 -8.70
C GLN A 263 -23.58 23.12 -7.54
N GLN A 264 -23.64 22.65 -6.29
CA GLN A 264 -23.56 23.52 -5.12
C GLN A 264 -22.19 24.24 -5.03
N PRO A 265 -22.15 25.47 -4.47
CA PRO A 265 -20.89 26.20 -4.26
C PRO A 265 -19.86 25.42 -3.44
N LEU A 266 -20.33 24.58 -2.51
CA LEU A 266 -19.49 23.71 -1.70
C LEU A 266 -18.60 22.82 -2.57
N TRP A 267 -19.18 22.15 -3.58
CA TRP A 267 -18.45 21.21 -4.42
C TRP A 267 -17.26 21.86 -5.14
N ARG A 268 -17.46 23.09 -5.64
CA ARG A 268 -16.42 23.90 -6.30
C ARG A 268 -15.30 24.34 -5.36
N GLN A 269 -15.57 24.38 -4.05
CA GLN A 269 -14.59 24.78 -3.03
C GLN A 269 -13.84 23.60 -2.42
N LEU A 270 -14.23 22.36 -2.73
CA LEU A 270 -13.49 21.18 -2.29
C LEU A 270 -12.16 21.08 -3.03
N SER A 271 -11.14 20.58 -2.34
CA SER A 271 -9.88 20.20 -2.99
C SER A 271 -10.10 18.99 -3.91
N ALA A 272 -9.21 18.82 -4.91
CA ALA A 272 -9.24 17.64 -5.79
C ALA A 272 -9.28 16.33 -4.99
N GLN A 273 -8.44 16.22 -3.95
CA GLN A 273 -8.43 15.04 -3.07
C GLN A 273 -9.76 14.80 -2.33
N ALA A 274 -10.49 15.85 -1.96
CA ALA A 274 -11.79 15.70 -1.31
C ALA A 274 -12.89 15.28 -2.31
N GLN A 275 -12.82 15.77 -3.56
CA GLN A 275 -13.70 15.33 -4.64
C GLN A 275 -13.46 13.86 -4.99
N ASP A 276 -12.19 13.45 -5.16
CA ASP A 276 -11.82 12.06 -5.43
C ASP A 276 -12.38 11.12 -4.35
N ARG A 277 -12.25 11.49 -3.07
CA ARG A 277 -12.80 10.70 -1.95
C ARG A 277 -14.33 10.64 -1.97
N LEU A 278 -15.02 11.69 -2.36
CA LEU A 278 -16.48 11.65 -2.52
C LEU A 278 -16.88 10.72 -3.67
N ASP A 279 -16.14 10.76 -4.78
CA ASP A 279 -16.37 9.87 -5.92
C ASP A 279 -16.18 8.39 -5.56
N GLU A 280 -15.34 8.09 -4.58
CA GLU A 280 -15.16 6.73 -4.06
C GLU A 280 -16.24 6.32 -3.04
N VAL A 281 -16.72 7.24 -2.20
CA VAL A 281 -17.60 6.92 -1.06
C VAL A 281 -19.08 6.96 -1.42
N MET A 282 -19.49 7.93 -2.25
CA MET A 282 -20.90 8.13 -2.59
C MET A 282 -21.56 6.89 -3.20
N PRO A 283 -20.93 6.15 -4.13
CA PRO A 283 -21.52 4.92 -4.66
C PRO A 283 -21.85 3.89 -3.57
N LEU A 284 -21.01 3.79 -2.53
CA LEU A 284 -21.22 2.87 -1.40
C LEU A 284 -22.40 3.31 -0.52
N LEU A 285 -22.48 4.62 -0.23
CA LEU A 285 -23.59 5.20 0.55
C LEU A 285 -24.93 5.04 -0.17
N LEU A 286 -24.95 5.27 -1.50
CA LEU A 286 -26.15 5.11 -2.32
C LEU A 286 -26.60 3.64 -2.38
N ALA A 287 -25.65 2.70 -2.50
CA ALA A 287 -25.95 1.28 -2.49
C ALA A 287 -26.64 0.86 -1.18
N GLU A 288 -26.07 1.23 -0.03
CA GLU A 288 -26.64 0.88 1.28
C GLU A 288 -27.96 1.59 1.56
N LEU A 289 -28.11 2.85 1.13
CA LEU A 289 -29.37 3.57 1.23
C LEU A 289 -30.49 2.87 0.46
N ALA A 290 -30.17 2.33 -0.72
CA ALA A 290 -31.11 1.60 -1.56
C ALA A 290 -31.44 0.21 -0.99
N GLU A 291 -30.45 -0.51 -0.46
CA GLU A 291 -30.64 -1.81 0.20
C GLU A 291 -31.58 -1.71 1.41
N GLN A 292 -31.52 -0.62 2.17
CA GLN A 292 -32.43 -0.39 3.29
C GLN A 292 -33.85 0.07 2.87
N GLY A 293 -34.09 0.31 1.58
CA GLY A 293 -35.42 0.68 1.06
C GLY A 293 -35.93 2.03 1.56
N CYS A 294 -35.02 2.98 1.83
CA CYS A 294 -35.38 4.25 2.44
C CYS A 294 -36.06 5.23 1.46
N GLU A 295 -36.93 6.10 2.00
CA GLU A 295 -37.61 7.12 1.22
C GLU A 295 -36.65 8.17 0.63
N GLN A 296 -37.11 8.87 -0.42
CA GLN A 296 -36.40 10.00 -1.05
C GLN A 296 -35.88 11.03 -0.03
N ALA A 297 -36.61 11.26 1.07
CA ALA A 297 -36.21 12.19 2.12
C ALA A 297 -34.90 11.79 2.83
N ALA A 298 -34.57 10.49 2.88
CA ALA A 298 -33.32 10.00 3.46
C ALA A 298 -32.10 10.36 2.59
N LEU A 299 -32.27 10.40 1.26
CA LEU A 299 -31.23 10.90 0.35
C LEU A 299 -30.90 12.37 0.64
N THR A 300 -31.92 13.22 0.79
CA THR A 300 -31.71 14.64 1.09
C THR A 300 -30.91 14.80 2.38
N ARG A 301 -31.28 14.06 3.43
CA ARG A 301 -30.54 14.06 4.72
C ARG A 301 -29.10 13.57 4.57
N LEU A 302 -28.88 12.54 3.75
CA LEU A 302 -27.54 12.04 3.43
C LEU A 302 -26.70 13.12 2.75
N LEU A 303 -27.25 13.81 1.75
CA LEU A 303 -26.56 14.88 1.03
C LEU A 303 -26.24 16.06 1.94
N ASP A 304 -27.15 16.44 2.84
CA ASP A 304 -26.91 17.48 3.85
C ASP A 304 -25.77 17.09 4.82
N PHE A 305 -25.77 15.83 5.28
CA PHE A 305 -24.69 15.31 6.12
C PHE A 305 -23.35 15.32 5.38
N VAL A 306 -23.31 14.79 4.15
CA VAL A 306 -22.11 14.77 3.31
C VAL A 306 -21.62 16.20 3.07
N ALA A 307 -22.51 17.16 2.81
CA ALA A 307 -22.14 18.57 2.67
C ALA A 307 -21.42 19.12 3.91
N ALA A 308 -21.91 18.80 5.11
CA ALA A 308 -21.33 19.26 6.36
C ALA A 308 -19.94 18.66 6.63
N VAL A 309 -19.71 17.39 6.23
CA VAL A 309 -18.45 16.69 6.50
C VAL A 309 -17.46 16.70 5.32
N ALA A 310 -17.87 17.11 4.12
CA ALA A 310 -17.06 17.00 2.90
C ALA A 310 -15.69 17.70 2.98
N ARG A 311 -15.59 18.80 3.73
CA ARG A 311 -14.31 19.51 3.96
C ARG A 311 -13.37 18.79 4.92
N ARG A 312 -13.91 17.89 5.73
CA ARG A 312 -13.19 17.12 6.75
C ARG A 312 -12.93 15.73 6.20
N SER A 313 -11.91 15.66 5.34
CA SER A 313 -11.60 14.50 4.51
C SER A 313 -11.38 13.17 5.27
N VAL A 314 -11.15 13.22 6.59
CA VAL A 314 -11.06 12.07 7.50
C VAL A 314 -12.40 11.33 7.63
N TYR A 315 -13.52 12.05 7.69
CA TYR A 315 -14.84 11.41 7.81
C TYR A 315 -15.24 10.66 6.54
N LEU A 316 -14.89 11.19 5.37
CA LEU A 316 -15.13 10.51 4.09
C LEU A 316 -14.34 9.19 4.03
N LEU A 317 -13.08 9.20 4.47
CA LEU A 317 -12.29 7.99 4.54
C LEU A 317 -12.88 6.97 5.52
N LEU A 318 -13.38 7.41 6.68
CA LEU A 318 -14.08 6.53 7.64
C LEU A 318 -15.29 5.86 6.99
N LEU A 319 -16.11 6.61 6.25
CA LEU A 319 -17.29 6.05 5.58
C LEU A 319 -16.95 5.09 4.42
N LYS A 320 -15.82 5.32 3.74
CA LYS A 320 -15.31 4.39 2.72
C LYS A 320 -15.00 3.01 3.31
N SER A 321 -14.28 3.02 4.42
CA SER A 321 -13.53 1.86 4.93
C SER A 321 -14.18 1.17 6.13
N ALA A 322 -15.23 1.76 6.73
CA ALA A 322 -15.98 1.15 7.82
C ALA A 322 -17.44 0.85 7.41
N PRO A 323 -17.71 -0.33 6.81
CA PRO A 323 -19.06 -0.74 6.42
C PRO A 323 -20.06 -0.65 7.57
N ALA A 324 -19.68 -1.09 8.78
CA ALA A 324 -20.57 -1.01 9.95
C ALA A 324 -20.96 0.43 10.31
N ALA A 325 -20.03 1.40 10.21
CA ALA A 325 -20.32 2.80 10.46
C ALA A 325 -21.22 3.40 9.37
N ARG A 326 -20.99 3.01 8.12
CA ARG A 326 -21.80 3.44 6.98
C ARG A 326 -23.24 2.91 7.09
N GLN A 327 -23.40 1.63 7.39
CA GLN A 327 -24.70 0.99 7.59
C GLN A 327 -25.48 1.60 8.76
N GLU A 328 -24.78 1.91 9.87
CA GLU A 328 -25.41 2.56 11.02
C GLU A 328 -25.79 4.02 10.70
N LEU A 329 -24.94 4.77 9.98
CA LEU A 329 -25.29 6.10 9.48
C LEU A 329 -26.56 6.04 8.63
N ILE A 330 -26.59 5.16 7.63
CA ILE A 330 -27.76 5.00 6.74
C ILE A 330 -29.01 4.66 7.57
N ARG A 331 -28.91 3.70 8.49
CA ARG A 331 -30.02 3.32 9.40
C ARG A 331 -30.58 4.54 10.14
N LEU A 332 -29.71 5.38 10.71
CA LEU A 332 -30.13 6.57 11.46
C LEU A 332 -30.80 7.63 10.56
N LEU A 333 -30.25 7.86 9.36
CA LEU A 333 -30.79 8.81 8.39
C LEU A 333 -32.18 8.39 7.88
N CYS A 334 -32.40 7.08 7.71
CA CYS A 334 -33.69 6.53 7.33
C CYS A 334 -34.70 6.59 8.48
N ALA A 335 -34.27 6.30 9.71
CA ALA A 335 -35.14 6.21 10.87
C ALA A 335 -35.66 7.56 11.38
N SER A 336 -34.86 8.64 11.34
CA SER A 336 -35.26 9.91 11.95
C SER A 336 -34.60 11.15 11.35
N ALA A 337 -35.43 12.14 11.00
CA ALA A 337 -34.98 13.46 10.59
C ALA A 337 -34.25 14.22 11.72
N TRP A 338 -34.64 13.99 12.98
CA TRP A 338 -34.01 14.66 14.13
C TRP A 338 -32.59 14.12 14.38
N LEU A 339 -32.40 12.80 14.30
CA LEU A 339 -31.07 12.19 14.43
C LEU A 339 -30.14 12.63 13.29
N ALA A 340 -30.67 12.71 12.06
CA ALA A 340 -29.93 13.24 10.93
C ALA A 340 -29.44 14.68 11.17
N GLN A 341 -30.32 15.58 11.63
CA GLN A 341 -29.93 16.96 11.93
C GLN A 341 -28.91 17.07 13.06
N MET A 342 -28.98 16.19 14.05
CA MET A 342 -28.00 16.14 15.13
C MET A 342 -26.62 15.74 14.61
N LEU A 343 -26.53 14.69 13.77
CA LEU A 343 -25.28 14.22 13.16
C LEU A 343 -24.68 15.22 12.17
N THR A 344 -25.50 16.04 11.51
CA THR A 344 -24.99 17.09 10.60
C THR A 344 -24.42 18.28 11.38
N ARG A 345 -24.88 18.52 12.62
CA ARG A 345 -24.46 19.67 13.45
C ARG A 345 -23.25 19.37 14.35
N HIS A 346 -23.03 18.12 14.72
CA HIS A 346 -22.00 17.68 15.68
C HIS A 346 -21.08 16.65 15.03
#